data_AF-A0A2D6JSN4-F1
#
_entry.id   AF-A0A2D6JSN4-F1
#
_cell.length_a   1.000
_cell.length_b   1.000
_cell.length_c   1.000
_cell.angle_alpha   90.00
_cell.angle_beta   90.00
_cell.angle_gamma   90.00
#
_symmetry.space_group_name_H-M   'P 1'
#
loop_
_entity.id
_entity.type
_entity.pdbx_description
1 polymer ?
#
loop_
_entity_poly.entity_id
_entity_poly.type
_entity_poly.pdbx_seq_one_letter_code
_entity_poly.pdbx_strand_id
1 'polypeptide(L)' 'MKPVIHAAFPLSKAADAHEMMESSRHIGKIMLVPDSS' A
#
# COMPACT_ATOMS: atom_id res chain seq x y z
N MET A 1 -0.52 15.48 -13.83
CA MET A 1 -1.27 14.24 -13.59
C MET A 1 -1.15 13.85 -12.12
N LYS A 2 -2.23 13.45 -11.42
CA LYS A 2 -2.18 13.01 -10.01
C LYS A 2 -1.97 11.48 -9.95
N PRO A 3 -1.18 10.95 -9.00
CA PRO A 3 -1.02 9.50 -8.86
C PRO A 3 -2.33 8.86 -8.39
N VAL A 4 -2.66 7.69 -8.97
CA VAL A 4 -3.74 6.84 -8.47
C VAL A 4 -3.18 6.00 -7.34
N ILE A 5 -3.71 6.19 -6.13
CA ILE A 5 -3.36 5.42 -4.94
C ILE A 5 -4.43 4.36 -4.76
N HIS A 6 -4.01 3.09 -4.73
CA HIS A 6 -4.89 1.96 -4.49
C HIS A 6 -5.17 1.78 -3.00
N ALA A 7 -4.10 1.78 -2.20
CA ALA A 7 -4.16 1.59 -0.75
C ALA A 7 -2.94 2.23 -0.07
N ALA A 8 -3.08 2.56 1.21
CA ALA A 8 -1.99 3.01 2.06
C ALA A 8 -1.96 2.15 3.34
N PHE A 9 -0.78 1.67 3.71
CA PHE A 9 -0.56 0.85 4.90
C PHE A 9 0.45 1.52 5.82
N PRO A 10 0.26 1.46 7.15
CA PRO A 10 1.31 1.84 8.08
C PRO A 10 2.56 0.95 7.90
N LEU A 11 3.75 1.45 8.21
CA LEU A 11 5.02 0.72 8.07
C LEU A 11 4.99 -0.62 8.83
N SER A 12 4.35 -0.66 9.99
CA SER A 12 4.11 -1.89 10.77
C SER A 12 3.33 -2.98 10.01
N LYS A 13 2.61 -2.61 8.93
CA LYS A 13 1.80 -3.51 8.10
C LYS A 13 2.37 -3.72 6.69
N ALA A 14 3.68 -3.65 6.54
CA ALA A 14 4.33 -3.91 5.25
C ALA A 14 4.04 -5.31 4.68
N ALA A 15 3.82 -6.32 5.55
CA ALA A 15 3.44 -7.67 5.11
C ALA A 15 2.07 -7.68 4.40
N ASP A 16 1.06 -6.99 4.95
CA ASP A 16 -0.27 -6.87 4.34
C ASP A 16 -0.19 -6.15 2.98
N ALA A 17 0.63 -5.11 2.90
CA ALA A 17 0.90 -4.40 1.64
C ALA A 17 1.54 -5.32 0.58
N HIS A 18 2.45 -6.20 1.01
CA HIS A 18 3.11 -7.17 0.14
C HIS A 18 2.13 -8.25 -0.35
N GLU A 19 1.28 -8.79 0.52
CA GLU A 19 0.25 -9.76 0.12
C GLU A 19 -0.71 -9.17 -0.94
N MET A 20 -1.13 -7.92 -0.76
CA MET A 20 -1.94 -7.20 -1.75
C MET A 20 -1.22 -7.01 -3.09
N MET A 21 0.09 -6.76 -3.06
CA MET A 21 0.92 -6.67 -4.25
C MET A 21 0.92 -7.98 -5.03
N GLU A 22 1.16 -9.11 -4.35
CA GLU A 22 1.21 -10.44 -4.96
C GLU A 22 -0.15 -10.91 -5.52
N SER A 23 -1.26 -10.43 -4.96
CA SER A 23 -2.61 -10.77 -5.43
C SER A 23 -2.90 -10.33 -6.89
N SER A 24 -2.07 -9.47 -7.47
CA SER A 24 -2.23 -8.91 -8.83
C SER A 24 -3.59 -8.23 -9.10
N ARG A 25 -4.35 -7.91 -8.05
CA ARG A 25 -5.66 -7.23 -8.11
C ARG A 25 -5.58 -5.73 -7.88
N HIS A 26 -4.40 -5.19 -7.59
CA HIS A 26 -4.22 -3.79 -7.26
C HIS A 26 -4.01 -2.96 -8.54
N ILE A 27 -4.84 -1.92 -8.73
CA ILE A 27 -4.65 -0.91 -9.79
C ILE A 27 -4.26 0.41 -9.13
N GLY A 28 -3.06 0.89 -9.44
CA GLY A 28 -2.47 2.07 -8.82
C GLY A 28 -1.41 1.72 -7.78
N LYS A 29 -0.94 2.72 -7.04
CA LYS A 29 0.17 2.60 -6.08
C LYS A 29 -0.30 2.05 -4.74
N ILE A 30 0.45 1.13 -4.16
CA ILE A 30 0.37 0.77 -2.75
C ILE A 30 1.41 1.61 -2.00
N MET A 31 0.99 2.40 -1.02
CA MET A 31 1.88 3.30 -0.27
C MET A 31 2.11 2.78 1.15
N LEU A 32 3.36 2.87 1.62
CA LEU A 32 3.66 2.73 3.04
C LEU A 32 3.74 4.13 3.67
N VAL A 33 3.10 4.30 4.82
CA VAL A 33 3.07 5.55 5.60
C VAL A 33 3.65 5.33 7.00
N PRO A 34 4.24 6.35 7.63
CA PRO A 34 4.74 6.23 8.99
C PRO A 34 3.66 5.73 9.96
N ASP A 35 4.05 4.88 10.90
CA ASP A 35 3.18 4.53 12.03
C ASP A 35 2.87 5.81 12.82
N SER A 36 1.59 6.14 12.97
CA SER A 36 1.18 7.27 13.80
C SER A 36 1.29 6.84 15.25
N SER A 37 2.34 7.31 15.94
CA SER A 37 2.58 7.07 17.36
C SER A 37 1.45 7.59 18.25
#